data_AF-A0A519WI41-F1
#
_entry.id   AF-A0A519WI41-F1
#
_cell.length_a   1.000
_cell.length_b   1.000
_cell.length_c   1.000
_cell.angle_alpha   90.00
_cell.angle_beta   90.00
_cell.angle_gamma   90.00
#
_symmetry.space_group_name_H-M   'P 1'
#
loop_
_entity.id
_entity.type
_entity.pdbx_description
1 polymer ?
#
loop_
_entity_poly.entity_id
_entity_poly.type
_entity_poly.pdbx_seq_one_letter_code
_entity_poly.pdbx_strand_id
1 'polypeptide(L)'
;FVQLTKVPVYCATKAFLRSFTLSLRYLLQPKGIEVIEIIPPALNTDLGGKGIHDGNPSVGDFIEAIFVQLKEGKDELTFGFSDVMLKGSPEVIKNTFAKMNP
;
A
#
# COMPACT_ATOMS: atom_id res chain seq x y z
N PHE A 1 4.93 0.75 5.39
CA PHE A 1 5.20 1.78 4.36
C PHE A 1 6.67 2.17 4.45
N VAL A 2 7.37 2.30 3.32
CA VAL A 2 8.79 2.71 3.30
C VAL A 2 8.90 4.11 2.69
N GLN A 3 9.70 4.96 3.30
CA GLN A 3 9.86 6.36 2.90
C GLN A 3 10.82 6.48 1.70
N LEU A 4 10.50 7.42 0.82
CA LEU A 4 11.33 7.83 -0.32
C LEU A 4 11.74 9.29 -0.12
N THR A 5 13.04 9.56 -0.12
CA THR A 5 13.62 10.90 0.11
C THR A 5 13.21 11.90 -0.97
N LYS A 6 12.93 11.44 -2.19
CA LYS A 6 12.51 12.27 -3.32
C LYS A 6 11.05 12.74 -3.24
N VAL A 7 10.19 12.07 -2.45
CA VAL A 7 8.75 12.36 -2.37
C VAL A 7 8.24 12.32 -0.91
N PRO A 8 8.82 13.10 0.02
CA PRO A 8 8.55 12.97 1.45
C PRO A 8 7.10 13.27 1.83
N VAL A 9 6.45 14.25 1.17
CA VAL A 9 5.05 14.60 1.41
C VAL A 9 4.11 13.46 0.98
N TYR A 10 4.38 12.84 -0.17
CA TYR A 10 3.64 11.65 -0.62
C TYR A 10 3.77 10.51 0.39
N CYS A 11 4.98 10.23 0.89
CA CYS A 11 5.18 9.19 1.89
C CYS A 11 4.47 9.50 3.22
N ALA A 12 4.52 10.75 3.69
CA ALA A 12 3.83 11.18 4.91
C ALA A 12 2.31 11.03 4.80
N THR A 13 1.71 11.44 3.67
CA THR A 13 0.27 11.29 3.45
C THR A 13 -0.18 9.83 3.39
N LYS A 14 0.61 8.94 2.78
CA LYS A 14 0.31 7.50 2.81
C LYS A 14 0.45 6.89 4.20
N ALA A 15 1.45 7.31 4.98
CA ALA A 15 1.58 6.90 6.37
C ALA A 15 0.40 7.40 7.24
N PHE A 16 -0.07 8.62 6.99
CA PHE A 16 -1.29 9.14 7.61
C PHE A 16 -2.49 8.26 7.29
N LEU A 17 -2.74 7.95 6.01
CA LEU A 17 -3.86 7.11 5.60
C LEU A 17 -3.84 5.76 6.33
N ARG A 18 -2.66 5.13 6.43
CA ARG A 18 -2.50 3.86 7.15
C ARG A 18 -2.90 3.96 8.63
N SER A 19 -2.43 5.00 9.32
CA SER A 19 -2.80 5.24 10.73
C SER A 19 -4.29 5.54 10.88
N PHE A 20 -4.83 6.32 9.96
CA PHE A 20 -6.21 6.77 9.95
C PHE A 20 -7.18 5.61 9.71
N THR A 21 -6.96 4.77 8.70
CA THR A 21 -7.82 3.62 8.37
C THR A 21 -7.85 2.58 9.49
N LEU A 22 -6.69 2.28 10.10
CA LEU A 22 -6.61 1.38 11.26
C LEU A 22 -7.47 1.88 12.42
N SER A 23 -7.34 3.16 12.75
CA SER A 23 -8.10 3.78 13.84
C SER A 23 -9.59 3.87 13.50
N LEU A 24 -9.92 4.27 12.27
CA LEU A 24 -11.28 4.43 11.80
C LEU A 24 -12.05 3.10 11.78
N ARG A 25 -11.40 1.99 11.40
CA ARG A 25 -11.98 0.65 11.44
C ARG A 25 -12.48 0.31 12.85
N TYR A 26 -11.65 0.52 13.86
CA TYR A 26 -12.02 0.27 15.24
C TYR A 26 -13.17 1.17 15.70
N LEU A 27 -13.14 2.47 15.36
CA LEU A 27 -14.18 3.43 15.73
C LEU A 27 -15.55 3.10 15.11
N LEU A 28 -15.56 2.55 13.89
CA LEU A 28 -16.77 2.27 13.14
C LEU A 28 -17.29 0.84 13.30
N GLN A 29 -16.50 -0.07 13.87
CA GLN A 29 -16.89 -1.46 14.14
C GLN A 29 -18.24 -1.58 14.90
N PRO A 30 -18.53 -0.82 15.97
CA PRO A 30 -19.80 -0.93 16.68
C PRO A 30 -21.02 -0.48 15.86
N LYS A 31 -20.79 0.25 14.76
CA LYS A 31 -21.83 0.70 13.83
C LYS A 31 -22.06 -0.28 12.68
N GLY A 32 -21.33 -1.40 12.64
CA GLY A 32 -21.42 -2.38 11.56
C GLY A 32 -20.91 -1.84 10.21
N ILE A 33 -20.01 -0.85 10.23
CA ILE A 33 -19.42 -0.28 9.01
C ILE A 33 -18.02 -0.85 8.84
N GLU A 34 -17.78 -1.50 7.70
CA GLU A 34 -16.48 -2.04 7.31
C GLU A 34 -15.57 -0.94 6.74
N VAL A 35 -14.29 -0.99 7.11
CA VAL A 35 -13.25 -0.08 6.59
C VAL A 35 -12.13 -0.93 6.01
N ILE A 36 -12.05 -0.96 4.69
CA ILE A 36 -11.07 -1.75 3.96
C ILE A 36 -10.00 -0.82 3.37
N GLU A 37 -8.73 -1.13 3.61
CA GLU A 37 -7.61 -0.38 3.06
C GLU A 37 -6.96 -1.14 1.90
N ILE A 38 -6.90 -0.53 0.73
CA ILE A 38 -6.18 -1.05 -0.44
C ILE A 38 -4.80 -0.40 -0.50
N ILE A 39 -3.75 -1.22 -0.44
CA ILE A 39 -2.36 -0.80 -0.34
C ILE A 39 -1.61 -1.27 -1.61
N PRO A 40 -1.63 -0.50 -2.71
CA PRO A 40 -0.98 -0.90 -3.95
C PRO A 40 0.56 -0.82 -3.84
N PRO A 41 1.31 -1.68 -4.56
CA PRO A 41 2.72 -1.45 -4.87
C PRO A 41 2.85 -0.39 -5.98
N ALA A 42 4.05 -0.19 -6.51
CA ALA A 42 4.21 0.49 -7.79
C ALA A 42 3.53 -0.34 -8.90
N LEU A 43 2.75 0.32 -9.76
CA LEU A 43 1.96 -0.28 -10.84
C LEU A 43 2.22 0.46 -12.15
N ASN A 44 1.97 -0.22 -13.27
CA ASN A 44 2.04 0.35 -14.60
C ASN A 44 0.94 1.40 -14.80
N THR A 45 1.26 2.64 -14.46
CA THR A 45 0.39 3.82 -14.51
C THR A 45 1.23 5.04 -14.88
N ASP A 46 0.61 6.11 -15.36
CA ASP A 46 1.29 7.37 -15.65
C ASP A 46 1.56 8.23 -14.39
N LEU A 47 1.52 7.65 -13.19
CA LEU A 47 1.78 8.37 -11.94
C LEU A 47 3.18 8.99 -11.96
N GLY A 48 3.26 10.32 -11.87
CA GLY A 48 4.55 11.04 -11.93
C GLY A 48 5.11 11.25 -13.34
N GLY A 49 4.47 10.72 -14.39
CA GLY A 49 4.81 10.93 -15.79
C GLY A 49 4.64 9.69 -16.66
N LYS A 50 4.32 9.91 -17.94
CA LYS A 50 4.10 8.83 -18.92
C LYS A 50 5.37 8.01 -19.15
N GLY A 51 5.25 6.69 -19.12
CA GLY A 51 6.37 5.76 -19.40
C GLY A 51 7.31 5.49 -18.22
N ILE A 52 7.14 6.16 -17.08
CA ILE A 52 8.05 6.03 -15.92
C ILE A 52 7.88 4.67 -15.21
N HIS A 53 6.70 4.05 -15.36
CA HIS A 53 6.30 2.88 -14.59
C HIS A 53 5.89 1.68 -15.44
N ASP A 54 6.17 1.69 -16.74
CA ASP A 54 5.76 0.64 -17.68
C ASP A 54 6.32 -0.76 -17.32
N GLY A 55 7.45 -0.81 -16.61
CA GLY A 55 8.06 -2.05 -16.13
C GLY A 55 7.44 -2.63 -14.85
N ASN A 56 6.46 -1.94 -14.24
CA ASN A 56 5.76 -2.45 -13.05
C ASN A 56 4.61 -3.39 -13.44
N PRO A 57 4.07 -4.18 -12.50
CA PRO A 57 2.90 -5.02 -12.75
C PRO A 57 1.71 -4.23 -13.29
N SER A 58 0.86 -4.91 -14.08
CA SER A 58 -0.30 -4.27 -14.69
C SER A 58 -1.37 -3.89 -13.65
N VAL A 59 -2.18 -2.88 -13.97
CA VAL A 59 -3.35 -2.55 -13.15
C VAL A 59 -4.38 -3.67 -13.17
N GLY A 60 -4.48 -4.43 -14.27
CA GLY A 60 -5.40 -5.56 -14.39
C GLY A 60 -5.10 -6.66 -13.35
N ASP A 61 -3.85 -7.14 -13.32
CA ASP A 61 -3.43 -8.17 -12.36
C ASP A 61 -3.62 -7.73 -10.91
N PHE A 62 -3.34 -6.45 -10.64
CA PHE A 62 -3.59 -5.84 -9.34
C PHE A 62 -5.08 -5.90 -8.96
N ILE A 63 -5.97 -5.45 -9.85
CA ILE A 63 -7.41 -5.42 -9.58
C ILE A 63 -7.96 -6.84 -9.38
N GLU A 64 -7.55 -7.82 -10.19
CA GLU A 64 -7.95 -9.20 -10.01
C GLU A 64 -7.57 -9.73 -8.62
N ALA A 65 -6.33 -9.49 -8.18
CA ALA A 65 -5.86 -9.88 -6.86
C ALA A 65 -6.62 -9.17 -5.71
N ILE A 66 -7.03 -7.91 -5.90
CA ILE A 66 -7.85 -7.18 -4.93
C ILE A 66 -9.24 -7.81 -4.80
N PHE A 67 -9.89 -8.16 -5.90
CA PHE A 67 -11.22 -8.78 -5.86
C PHE A 67 -11.22 -10.18 -5.22
N VAL A 68 -10.14 -10.95 -5.37
CA VAL A 68 -9.97 -12.22 -4.63
C VAL A 68 -9.94 -11.94 -3.13
N GLN A 69 -9.14 -10.99 -2.67
CA GLN A 69 -9.00 -10.67 -1.25
C GLN A 69 -10.26 -10.06 -0.63
N LEU A 70 -11.03 -9.29 -1.41
CA LEU A 70 -12.35 -8.80 -0.98
C LEU A 70 -13.31 -9.97 -0.70
N LYS A 71 -13.34 -10.99 -1.56
CA LYS A 71 -14.16 -12.20 -1.34
C LYS A 71 -13.73 -13.00 -0.12
N GLU A 72 -12.45 -12.95 0.22
CA GLU A 72 -11.89 -13.58 1.43
C GLU A 72 -12.19 -12.80 2.72
N GLY A 73 -12.80 -11.62 2.63
CA GLY A 73 -13.15 -10.79 3.79
C GLY A 73 -11.94 -10.12 4.45
N LYS A 74 -10.89 -9.81 3.67
CA LYS A 74 -9.70 -9.12 4.20
C LYS A 74 -9.95 -7.62 4.39
N ASP A 75 -9.48 -7.09 5.51
CA ASP A 75 -9.53 -5.66 5.84
C ASP A 75 -8.41 -4.83 5.18
N GLU A 76 -7.33 -5.50 4.78
CA GLU A 76 -6.14 -4.89 4.21
C GLU A 76 -5.72 -5.67 2.97
N LEU A 77 -5.71 -5.00 1.83
CA LEU A 77 -5.57 -5.64 0.54
C LEU A 77 -4.27 -5.18 -0.12
N THR A 78 -3.40 -6.14 -0.43
CA THR A 78 -2.03 -5.89 -0.89
C THR A 78 -1.74 -6.60 -2.21
N PHE A 79 -0.61 -6.29 -2.83
CA PHE A 79 -0.13 -6.97 -4.03
C PHE A 79 1.39 -6.88 -4.13
N GLY A 80 2.05 -8.01 -4.39
CA GLY A 80 3.50 -8.07 -4.56
C GLY A 80 4.28 -7.38 -3.42
N PHE A 81 5.07 -6.37 -3.77
CA PHE A 81 5.95 -5.69 -2.81
C PHE A 81 5.21 -5.01 -1.64
N SER A 82 3.97 -4.56 -1.84
CA SER A 82 3.22 -3.91 -0.74
C SER A 82 2.85 -4.90 0.36
N ASP A 83 2.67 -6.19 0.05
CA ASP A 83 2.42 -7.24 1.04
C ASP A 83 3.65 -7.49 1.93
N VAL A 84 4.82 -7.55 1.31
CA VAL A 84 6.11 -7.69 2.00
C VAL A 84 6.32 -6.51 2.96
N MET A 85 5.99 -5.30 2.52
CA MET A 85 6.14 -4.09 3.34
C MET A 85 5.08 -3.96 4.43
N LEU A 86 3.90 -4.56 4.24
CA LEU A 86 2.87 -4.58 5.27
C LEU A 86 3.25 -5.52 6.42
N LYS A 87 3.82 -6.69 6.08
CA LYS A 87 4.22 -7.75 7.04
C LYS A 87 5.67 -7.61 7.53
N GLY A 88 6.41 -6.62 7.01
CA GLY A 88 7.83 -6.45 7.28
C GLY A 88 8.12 -6.08 8.74
N SER A 89 9.13 -6.72 9.33
CA SER A 89 9.66 -6.33 10.64
C SER A 89 10.33 -4.96 10.59
N PRO A 90 10.57 -4.29 11.73
CA PRO A 90 11.31 -3.02 11.77
C PRO A 90 12.68 -3.10 11.06
N GLU A 91 13.35 -4.25 11.15
CA GLU A 91 14.62 -4.49 10.45
C GLU A 91 14.45 -4.57 8.93
N VAL A 92 13.43 -5.30 8.45
CA VAL A 92 13.08 -5.36 7.02
C VAL A 92 12.78 -3.96 6.49
N ILE A 93 11.99 -3.17 7.23
CA ILE A 93 11.65 -1.80 6.85
C ILE A 93 12.89 -0.90 6.82
N LYS A 94 13.76 -0.98 7.83
CA LYS A 94 15.01 -0.20 7.89
C LYS A 94 15.95 -0.54 6.72
N ASN A 95 16.16 -1.83 6.45
CA ASN A 95 17.02 -2.28 5.36
C ASN A 95 16.44 -1.88 4.00
N THR A 96 15.12 -1.94 3.84
CA THR A 96 14.44 -1.51 2.62
C THR A 96 14.54 0.00 2.43
N PHE A 97 14.37 0.78 3.51
CA PHE A 97 14.57 2.23 3.47
C PHE A 97 15.96 2.61 2.94
N ALA A 98 17.02 1.95 3.42
CA ALA A 98 18.37 2.19 2.91
C ALA A 98 18.51 1.85 1.42
N LYS A 99 17.93 0.73 0.96
CA LYS A 99 18.00 0.30 -0.45
C LYS A 99 17.20 1.20 -1.40
N MET A 100 16.07 1.74 -0.95
CA MET A 100 15.21 2.58 -1.77
C MET A 100 15.69 4.05 -1.85
N ASN A 101 16.69 4.42 -1.04
CA ASN A 101 17.24 5.77 -0.97
C ASN A 101 18.78 5.73 -1.13
N PRO A 102 19.30 5.28 -2.29
CA PRO A 102 20.73 5.28 -2.57
C PRO A 102 21.31 6.70 -2.71
#